data_AF-A0A316XF12-F1
#
_entry.id   AF-A0A316XF12-F1
#
_cell.length_a   1.000
_cell.length_b   1.000
_cell.length_c   1.000
_cell.angle_alpha   90.00
_cell.angle_beta   90.00
_cell.angle_gamma   90.00
#
_symmetry.space_group_name_H-M   'P 1'
#
loop_
_entity.id
_entity.type
_entity.pdbx_description
1 polymer ?
#
loop_
_entity_poly.entity_id
_entity_poly.type
_entity_poly.pdbx_seq_one_letter_code
_entity_poly.pdbx_strand_id
1 'polypeptide(L)'
;MKHTLNSPSSDVAGLYTLSLRMVIGWTYFSAFWRRLILENKLIPDEKGYIGEKFNHFLPNALGIKPIIEYLVTHPDALQRSMVIFTIIEAIVGFLIILGLFTRLMSIGIFSLALGILLGSGWLGTTCVDEWQIGVLGVAGGFVLFLSGSSSYSIDQYFIRKNKSFTHSKWFQWLGSGSLPVSNAKSFVLVGSVIIFGLTLYTNQYFHGGVWGNLHNKSVQPKIEISNFAHSDSDIQFQVYRTEGADVYGSFLIGIHVLDKNGNILKELSPTELSKLSKENIKNHYVAKVKPGKHSLVIPLGAKADIKINIDDIIQKSEIHTLKLVDISGIEWVKNIR
;
A
#
# COMPACT_ATOMS: atom_id res chain seq x y z
N MET A 1 31.73 37.84 30.19
CA MET A 1 31.20 37.08 29.03
C MET A 1 31.25 35.61 29.36
N LYS A 2 30.10 34.98 29.68
CA LYS A 2 30.01 33.52 29.79
C LYS A 2 29.91 32.97 28.37
N HIS A 3 30.98 32.37 27.86
CA HIS A 3 30.90 31.51 26.69
C HIS A 3 30.03 30.30 27.05
N THR A 4 28.75 30.35 26.70
CA THR A 4 27.95 29.14 26.56
C THR A 4 28.51 28.38 25.38
N LEU A 5 29.34 27.38 25.66
CA LEU A 5 29.73 26.34 24.71
C LEU A 5 28.44 25.78 24.09
N ASN A 6 28.15 26.17 22.85
CA ASN A 6 27.22 25.43 22.00
C ASN A 6 27.72 24.00 21.97
N SER A 7 26.92 23.05 22.46
CA SER A 7 27.22 21.63 22.45
C SER A 7 27.64 21.20 21.03
N PRO A 8 28.92 20.89 20.76
CA PRO A 8 29.40 20.59 19.41
C PRO A 8 28.72 19.34 18.81
N SER A 9 28.17 18.48 19.66
CA SER A 9 27.60 17.18 19.29
C SER A 9 26.33 17.26 18.44
N SER A 10 25.47 18.27 18.64
CA SER A 10 24.25 18.40 17.83
C SER A 10 24.54 18.90 16.42
N ASP A 11 25.63 19.66 16.24
CA ASP A 11 26.00 20.24 14.95
C ASP A 11 26.56 19.17 14.00
N VAL A 12 27.31 18.18 14.51
CA VAL A 12 27.87 17.11 13.68
C VAL A 12 26.83 16.04 13.31
N ALA A 13 25.88 15.74 14.20
CA ALA A 13 24.84 14.73 13.93
C ALA A 13 24.01 15.08 12.69
N GLY A 14 23.55 16.33 12.58
CA GLY A 14 22.80 16.81 11.41
C GLY A 14 23.61 16.82 10.11
N LEU A 15 24.94 16.90 10.19
CA LEU A 15 25.84 16.78 9.05
C LEU A 15 25.97 15.31 8.60
N TYR A 16 26.11 14.37 9.53
CA TYR A 16 26.19 12.94 9.21
C TYR A 16 24.90 12.40 8.61
N THR A 17 23.74 12.96 8.97
CA THR A 17 22.46 12.58 8.38
C THR A 17 22.16 13.27 7.04
N LEU A 18 23.08 14.09 6.49
CA LEU A 18 22.85 14.82 5.24
C LEU A 18 22.53 13.88 4.07
N SER A 19 23.29 12.79 3.92
CA SER A 19 23.04 11.80 2.86
C SER A 19 21.66 11.17 2.99
N LEU A 20 21.29 10.77 4.22
CA LEU A 20 19.98 10.23 4.55
C LEU A 20 18.86 11.22 4.20
N ARG A 21 19.05 12.50 4.57
CA ARG A 21 18.10 13.59 4.30
C ARG A 21 17.85 13.77 2.80
N MET A 22 18.93 13.82 2.01
CA MET A 22 18.85 14.02 0.56
C MET A 22 18.19 12.83 -0.14
N VAL A 23 18.60 11.61 0.21
CA VAL A 23 18.08 10.38 -0.41
C VAL A 23 16.62 10.15 -0.04
N ILE A 24 16.27 10.19 1.25
CA ILE A 24 14.87 10.03 1.70
C ILE A 24 14.00 11.13 1.08
N GLY A 25 14.46 12.38 1.09
CA GLY A 25 13.71 13.46 0.47
C GLY A 25 13.45 13.25 -1.02
N TRP A 26 14.44 12.75 -1.76
CA TRP A 26 14.25 12.39 -3.17
C TRP A 26 13.28 11.23 -3.35
N THR A 27 13.29 10.21 -2.49
CA THR A 27 12.35 9.09 -2.62
C THR A 27 10.89 9.55 -2.59
N TYR A 28 10.53 10.48 -1.70
CA TYR A 28 9.19 11.08 -1.66
C TYR A 28 8.96 12.09 -2.78
N PHE A 29 9.88 13.02 -3.01
CA PHE A 29 9.70 14.04 -4.06
C PHE A 29 9.59 13.42 -5.46
N SER A 30 10.34 12.35 -5.72
CA SER A 30 10.30 11.64 -7.00
C SER A 30 8.95 10.98 -7.28
N ALA A 31 8.13 10.71 -6.26
CA ALA A 31 6.75 10.24 -6.46
C ALA A 31 5.92 11.30 -7.19
N PHE A 32 5.97 12.56 -6.73
CA PHE A 32 5.37 13.70 -7.43
C PHE A 32 5.96 13.87 -8.83
N TRP A 33 7.29 13.89 -8.94
CA TRP A 33 7.95 14.11 -10.23
C TRP A 33 7.53 13.06 -11.28
N ARG A 34 7.52 11.78 -10.90
CA ARG A 34 7.12 10.70 -11.80
C ARG A 34 5.64 10.76 -12.18
N ARG A 35 4.75 11.12 -11.26
CA ARG A 35 3.28 11.07 -11.45
C ARG A 35 2.69 12.30 -12.15
N LEU A 36 3.40 13.41 -12.19
CA LEU A 36 2.93 14.66 -12.78
C LEU A 36 3.78 15.16 -13.94
N ILE A 37 5.09 14.93 -13.90
CA ILE A 37 6.01 15.47 -14.92
C ILE A 37 6.36 14.41 -15.98
N LEU A 38 6.66 13.18 -15.56
CA LEU A 38 7.09 12.13 -16.48
C LEU A 38 5.93 11.34 -17.09
N GLU A 39 4.98 10.90 -16.25
CA GLU A 39 3.81 10.15 -16.69
C GLU A 39 2.61 10.62 -15.87
N ASN A 40 1.54 11.08 -16.53
CA ASN A 40 0.35 11.52 -15.82
C ASN A 40 -0.39 10.31 -15.24
N LYS A 41 -0.28 10.10 -13.92
CA LYS A 41 -0.85 8.93 -13.22
C LYS A 41 -1.99 9.28 -12.27
N LEU A 42 -2.45 10.52 -12.29
CA LEU A 42 -3.50 11.04 -11.40
C LEU A 42 -4.86 11.17 -12.07
N ILE A 43 -4.94 10.95 -13.38
CA ILE A 43 -6.19 10.98 -14.14
C ILE A 43 -6.88 9.60 -14.03
N PRO A 44 -8.13 9.54 -13.52
CA PRO A 44 -8.94 8.33 -13.56
C PRO A 44 -9.12 7.84 -15.01
N ASP A 45 -9.19 6.52 -15.20
CA ASP A 45 -9.36 5.85 -16.49
C ASP A 45 -8.14 5.88 -17.46
N GLU A 46 -7.07 6.60 -17.14
CA GLU A 46 -5.79 6.46 -17.85
C GLU A 46 -5.03 5.21 -17.41
N LYS A 47 -4.26 4.63 -18.34
CA LYS A 47 -3.44 3.45 -18.05
C LYS A 47 -2.41 3.79 -16.99
N GLY A 48 -2.43 3.06 -15.88
CA GLY A 48 -1.50 3.26 -14.77
C GLY A 48 -1.96 4.31 -13.76
N TYR A 49 -3.25 4.65 -13.75
CA TYR A 49 -3.87 5.42 -12.68
C TYR A 49 -3.52 4.83 -11.30
N ILE A 50 -2.99 5.68 -10.42
CA ILE A 50 -2.47 5.21 -9.13
C ILE A 50 -3.57 4.70 -8.19
N GLY A 51 -4.82 5.14 -8.35
CA GLY A 51 -5.93 4.63 -7.56
C GLY A 51 -6.17 3.13 -7.76
N GLU A 52 -5.90 2.59 -8.95
CA GLU A 52 -5.94 1.13 -9.17
C GLU A 52 -4.86 0.41 -8.35
N LYS A 53 -3.66 0.99 -8.24
CA LYS A 53 -2.60 0.44 -7.39
C LYS A 53 -2.94 0.52 -5.90
N PHE A 54 -3.62 1.58 -5.47
CA PHE A 54 -4.06 1.71 -4.09
C PHE A 54 -5.03 0.59 -3.69
N ASN A 55 -5.81 0.08 -4.65
CA ASN A 55 -6.68 -1.08 -4.45
C ASN A 55 -5.91 -2.36 -4.05
N HIS A 56 -4.67 -2.49 -4.52
CA HIS A 56 -3.82 -3.64 -4.17
C HIS A 56 -3.47 -3.67 -2.69
N PHE A 57 -3.58 -2.56 -1.96
CA PHE A 57 -3.23 -2.51 -0.54
C PHE A 57 -4.31 -3.15 0.35
N LEU A 58 -5.57 -3.14 -0.10
CA LEU A 58 -6.73 -3.51 0.70
C LEU A 58 -6.67 -4.92 1.33
N PRO A 59 -6.34 -6.01 0.60
CA PRO A 59 -6.55 -7.38 1.09
C PRO A 59 -5.90 -7.72 2.43
N ASN A 60 -4.65 -7.31 2.63
CA ASN A 60 -3.86 -7.67 3.81
C ASN A 60 -3.36 -6.44 4.60
N ALA A 61 -3.89 -5.24 4.34
CA ALA A 61 -3.55 -4.06 5.12
C ALA A 61 -3.76 -4.25 6.63
N LEU A 62 -2.91 -3.63 7.43
CA LEU A 62 -2.91 -3.70 8.88
C LEU A 62 -3.53 -2.42 9.46
N GLY A 63 -4.65 -2.54 10.18
CA GLY A 63 -5.28 -1.44 10.91
C GLY A 63 -5.99 -0.36 10.08
N ILE A 64 -5.67 -0.22 8.79
CA ILE A 64 -6.21 0.84 7.91
C ILE A 64 -7.16 0.33 6.81
N LYS A 65 -7.55 -0.95 6.85
CA LYS A 65 -8.47 -1.57 5.87
C LYS A 65 -9.76 -0.77 5.62
N PRO A 66 -10.51 -0.30 6.64
CA PRO A 66 -11.77 0.41 6.40
C PRO A 66 -11.60 1.72 5.64
N ILE A 67 -10.48 2.42 5.86
CA ILE A 67 -10.16 3.67 5.16
C ILE A 67 -9.85 3.37 3.69
N ILE A 68 -9.04 2.33 3.44
CA ILE A 68 -8.72 1.91 2.08
C ILE A 68 -10.00 1.47 1.35
N GLU A 69 -10.84 0.65 1.99
CA GLU A 69 -12.09 0.17 1.42
C GLU A 69 -13.04 1.30 1.05
N TYR A 70 -13.18 2.29 1.93
CA TYR A 70 -13.97 3.50 1.66
C TYR A 70 -13.44 4.23 0.41
N LEU A 71 -12.13 4.43 0.30
CA LEU A 71 -11.57 5.13 -0.87
C LEU A 71 -11.77 4.32 -2.15
N VAL A 72 -11.51 3.02 -2.17
CA VAL A 72 -11.62 2.22 -3.40
C VAL A 72 -13.07 1.96 -3.84
N THR A 73 -14.05 2.21 -2.96
CA THR A 73 -15.48 2.21 -3.29
C THR A 73 -16.00 3.58 -3.72
N HIS A 74 -15.25 4.66 -3.47
CA HIS A 74 -15.63 6.04 -3.80
C HIS A 74 -14.55 6.70 -4.70
N PRO A 75 -14.64 6.54 -6.04
CA PRO A 75 -13.60 6.98 -6.98
C PRO A 75 -13.22 8.47 -6.87
N ASP A 76 -14.19 9.36 -6.66
CA ASP A 76 -13.95 10.80 -6.52
C ASP A 76 -13.15 11.13 -5.25
N ALA A 77 -13.45 10.44 -4.14
CA ALA A 77 -12.72 10.58 -2.89
C ALA A 77 -11.30 10.02 -3.04
N LEU A 78 -11.14 8.86 -3.68
CA LEU A 78 -9.84 8.26 -3.96
C LEU A 78 -8.96 9.18 -4.79
N GLN A 79 -9.47 9.74 -5.89
CA GLN A 79 -8.71 10.64 -6.75
C GLN A 79 -8.21 11.85 -5.95
N ARG A 80 -9.11 12.48 -5.18
CA ARG A 80 -8.75 13.62 -4.33
C ARG A 80 -7.67 13.26 -3.32
N SER A 81 -7.80 12.10 -2.66
CA SER A 81 -6.80 11.60 -1.73
C SER A 81 -5.45 11.34 -2.42
N MET A 82 -5.43 10.76 -3.63
CA MET A 82 -4.19 10.51 -4.38
C MET A 82 -3.48 11.81 -4.77
N VAL A 83 -4.23 12.84 -5.16
CA VAL A 83 -3.68 14.18 -5.41
C VAL A 83 -3.10 14.78 -4.13
N ILE A 84 -3.85 14.76 -3.03
CA ILE A 84 -3.40 15.28 -1.74
C ILE A 84 -2.13 14.59 -1.27
N PHE A 85 -2.08 13.25 -1.31
CA PHE A 85 -0.87 12.50 -0.93
C PHE A 85 0.32 12.86 -1.81
N THR A 86 0.11 13.00 -3.13
CA THR A 86 1.18 13.38 -4.06
C THR A 86 1.71 14.79 -3.78
N ILE A 87 0.85 15.73 -3.40
CA ILE A 87 1.27 17.09 -2.98
C ILE A 87 2.04 17.03 -1.66
N ILE A 88 1.57 16.26 -0.68
CA ILE A 88 2.26 16.09 0.61
C ILE A 88 3.65 15.47 0.39
N GLU A 89 3.77 14.42 -0.42
CA GLU A 89 5.04 13.80 -0.79
C GLU A 89 5.99 14.81 -1.46
N ALA A 90 5.47 15.68 -2.34
CA ALA A 90 6.25 16.73 -2.98
C ALA A 90 6.79 17.74 -1.96
N ILE A 91 5.91 18.27 -1.10
CA ILE A 91 6.28 19.29 -0.11
C ILE A 91 7.27 18.69 0.90
N VAL A 92 6.93 17.55 1.50
CA VAL A 92 7.78 16.88 2.49
C VAL A 92 9.13 16.51 1.88
N GLY A 93 9.14 15.89 0.70
CA GLY A 93 10.36 15.47 0.02
C GLY A 93 11.25 16.63 -0.42
N PHE A 94 10.67 17.72 -0.93
CA PHE A 94 11.45 18.88 -1.36
C PHE A 94 12.00 19.68 -0.17
N LEU A 95 11.16 19.95 0.84
CA LEU A 95 11.58 20.76 1.98
C LEU A 95 12.60 20.03 2.87
N ILE A 96 12.50 18.70 3.00
CA ILE A 96 13.53 17.94 3.72
C ILE A 96 14.87 17.96 2.98
N ILE A 97 14.90 17.88 1.64
CA ILE A 97 16.15 18.02 0.84
C ILE A 97 16.84 19.34 1.19
N LEU A 98 16.08 20.43 1.19
CA LEU A 98 16.57 21.77 1.53
C LEU A 98 16.93 21.93 3.02
N GLY A 99 16.48 21.02 3.89
CA GLY A 99 16.60 21.15 5.34
C GLY A 99 15.82 22.36 5.87
N LEU A 100 14.60 22.56 5.38
CA LEU A 100 13.67 23.57 5.89
C LEU A 100 12.62 22.89 6.78
N PHE A 101 12.50 23.36 8.03
CA PHE A 101 11.66 22.75 9.07
C PHE A 101 11.91 21.25 9.19
N THR A 102 13.18 20.87 9.34
CA THR A 102 13.65 19.49 9.18
C THR A 102 12.88 18.50 10.06
N ARG A 103 12.57 18.86 11.31
CA ARG A 103 11.83 17.98 12.23
C ARG A 103 10.37 17.83 11.85
N LEU A 104 9.72 18.91 11.42
CA LEU A 104 8.35 18.83 10.90
C LEU A 104 8.28 17.94 9.66
N MET A 105 9.23 18.12 8.72
CA MET A 105 9.29 17.28 7.53
C MET A 105 9.62 15.82 7.87
N SER A 106 10.41 15.58 8.92
CA SER A 106 10.70 14.24 9.44
C SER A 106 9.46 13.55 10.02
N ILE A 107 8.56 14.29 10.66
CA ILE A 107 7.22 13.77 11.06
C ILE A 107 6.41 13.40 9.82
N GLY A 108 6.47 14.21 8.76
CA GLY A 108 5.88 13.91 7.46
C GLY A 108 6.41 12.60 6.87
N ILE A 109 7.74 12.44 6.80
CA ILE A 109 8.41 11.19 6.36
C ILE A 109 7.93 10.00 7.19
N PHE A 110 8.00 10.12 8.51
CA PHE A 110 7.56 9.07 9.43
C PHE A 110 6.11 8.65 9.14
N SER A 111 5.22 9.62 8.95
CA SER A 111 3.78 9.36 8.73
C SER A 111 3.53 8.72 7.37
N LEU A 112 4.20 9.18 6.32
CA LEU A 112 4.11 8.60 4.97
C LEU A 112 4.66 7.17 4.95
N ALA A 113 5.83 6.94 5.57
CA ALA A 113 6.43 5.62 5.69
C ALA A 113 5.52 4.65 6.47
N LEU A 114 4.93 5.11 7.58
CA LEU A 114 4.00 4.31 8.37
C LEU A 114 2.73 3.97 7.57
N GLY A 115 2.19 4.92 6.79
CA GLY A 115 1.05 4.66 5.91
C GLY A 115 1.35 3.58 4.86
N ILE A 116 2.52 3.64 4.23
CA ILE A 116 2.99 2.60 3.30
C ILE A 116 3.15 1.25 4.03
N LEU A 117 3.81 1.23 5.19
CA LEU A 117 4.00 0.01 5.97
C LEU A 117 2.68 -0.67 6.33
N LEU A 118 1.71 0.11 6.82
CA LEU A 118 0.41 -0.41 7.24
C LEU A 118 -0.47 -0.84 6.06
N GLY A 119 -0.40 -0.15 4.91
CA GLY A 119 -1.21 -0.48 3.74
C GLY A 119 -0.61 -1.60 2.90
N SER A 120 0.66 -1.45 2.54
CA SER A 120 1.33 -2.28 1.53
C SER A 120 2.51 -3.07 2.07
N GLY A 121 2.79 -3.08 3.37
CA GLY A 121 3.95 -3.81 3.95
C GLY A 121 3.91 -5.34 3.76
N TRP A 122 2.81 -5.90 3.27
CA TRP A 122 2.72 -7.30 2.88
C TRP A 122 3.10 -7.54 1.40
N LEU A 123 3.21 -6.48 0.60
CA LEU A 123 3.61 -6.55 -0.79
C LEU A 123 5.12 -6.75 -0.93
N GLY A 124 5.52 -7.34 -2.06
CA GLY A 124 6.90 -7.65 -2.39
C GLY A 124 7.05 -9.10 -2.87
N THR A 125 7.01 -9.30 -4.19
CA THR A 125 7.10 -10.64 -4.81
C THR A 125 8.45 -11.32 -4.57
N THR A 126 9.52 -10.54 -4.39
CA THR A 126 10.89 -11.03 -4.26
C THR A 126 11.60 -10.52 -2.99
N CYS A 127 11.67 -9.20 -2.79
CA CYS A 127 12.57 -8.57 -1.82
C CYS A 127 11.86 -7.91 -0.63
N VAL A 128 10.54 -8.11 -0.49
CA VAL A 128 9.73 -7.52 0.60
C VAL A 128 9.83 -5.98 0.62
N ASP A 129 9.85 -5.39 -0.59
CA ASP A 129 10.29 -4.02 -0.83
C ASP A 129 9.46 -2.99 -0.05
N GLU A 130 8.13 -3.12 -0.08
CA GLU A 130 7.22 -2.18 0.60
C GLU A 130 7.39 -2.19 2.12
N TRP A 131 7.64 -3.37 2.71
CA TRP A 131 7.93 -3.48 4.13
C TRP A 131 9.23 -2.78 4.48
N GLN A 132 10.30 -3.04 3.71
CA GLN A 132 11.61 -2.44 3.92
C GLN A 132 11.55 -0.91 3.80
N ILE A 133 10.88 -0.39 2.77
CA ILE A 133 10.63 1.05 2.59
C ILE A 133 9.90 1.62 3.81
N GLY A 134 8.85 0.93 4.29
CA GLY A 134 8.09 1.34 5.46
C GLY A 134 8.92 1.45 6.73
N VAL A 135 9.60 0.36 7.13
CA VAL A 135 10.36 0.32 8.39
C VAL A 135 11.62 1.21 8.35
N LEU A 136 12.34 1.25 7.22
CA LEU A 136 13.49 2.12 7.06
C LEU A 136 13.09 3.59 6.95
N GLY A 137 11.94 3.89 6.34
CA GLY A 137 11.39 5.25 6.31
C GLY A 137 10.96 5.73 7.69
N VAL A 138 10.32 4.89 8.50
CA VAL A 138 9.98 5.17 9.89
C VAL A 138 11.24 5.44 10.73
N ALA A 139 12.23 4.55 10.65
CA ALA A 139 13.50 4.72 11.35
C ALA A 139 14.27 5.96 10.88
N GLY A 140 14.33 6.19 9.56
CA GLY A 140 14.99 7.33 8.94
C GLY A 140 14.34 8.66 9.32
N GLY A 141 13.01 8.74 9.30
CA GLY A 141 12.25 9.88 9.81
C GLY A 141 12.54 10.16 11.28
N PHE A 142 12.60 9.12 12.12
CA PHE A 142 12.93 9.29 13.53
C PHE A 142 14.37 9.82 13.74
N VAL A 143 15.35 9.27 13.02
CA VAL A 143 16.74 9.75 13.08
C VAL A 143 16.85 11.20 12.63
N LEU A 144 16.21 11.59 11.52
CA LEU A 144 16.21 12.96 11.03
C LEU A 144 15.50 13.94 11.99
N PHE A 145 14.45 13.47 12.68
CA PHE A 145 13.79 14.25 13.72
C PHE A 145 14.74 14.51 14.91
N LEU A 146 15.47 13.50 15.36
CA LEU A 146 16.42 13.62 16.46
C LEU A 146 17.59 14.53 16.09
N SER A 147 18.23 14.28 14.94
CA SER A 147 19.41 15.02 14.49
C SER A 147 19.10 16.46 14.08
N GLY A 148 17.88 16.70 13.56
CA GLY A 148 17.60 17.91 12.79
C GLY A 148 18.55 18.03 11.60
N SER A 149 18.76 19.25 11.14
CA SER A 149 19.78 19.57 10.14
C SER A 149 20.87 20.49 10.69
N SER A 150 22.04 20.44 10.06
CA SER A 150 23.17 21.32 10.34
C SER A 150 23.60 22.01 9.04
N SER A 151 24.88 21.97 8.68
CA SER A 151 25.46 22.57 7.49
C SER A 151 24.72 22.10 6.24
N TYR A 152 24.68 22.97 5.23
CA TYR A 152 23.90 22.75 4.00
C TYR A 152 22.39 22.62 4.23
N SER A 153 21.82 23.46 5.11
CA SER A 153 20.37 23.55 5.31
C SER A 153 19.88 24.99 5.40
N ILE A 154 18.62 25.19 5.04
CA ILE A 154 17.95 26.49 5.22
C ILE A 154 17.69 26.79 6.70
N ASP A 155 17.37 25.78 7.51
CA ASP A 155 17.22 25.96 8.96
C ASP A 155 18.50 26.55 9.59
N GLN A 156 19.67 25.99 9.26
CA GLN A 156 20.95 26.49 9.76
C GLN A 156 21.30 27.87 9.20
N TYR A 157 20.91 28.17 7.96
CA TYR A 157 21.03 29.52 7.42
C TYR A 157 20.24 30.55 8.25
N PHE A 158 18.99 30.23 8.62
CA PHE A 158 18.17 31.13 9.45
C PHE A 158 18.71 31.28 10.88
N ILE A 159 19.21 30.19 11.48
CA ILE A 159 19.85 30.21 12.81
C ILE A 159 21.09 31.11 12.77
N ARG A 160 21.96 30.96 11.76
CA ARG A 160 23.17 31.79 11.60
C ARG A 160 22.87 33.27 11.35
N LYS A 161 21.77 33.57 10.65
CA LYS A 161 21.29 34.94 10.44
C LYS A 161 20.54 35.52 11.65
N ASN A 162 20.48 34.79 12.76
CA ASN A 162 19.88 35.22 14.03
C ASN A 162 18.45 35.76 13.85
N LYS A 163 17.64 35.10 13.02
CA LYS A 163 16.25 35.51 12.78
C LYS A 163 15.43 35.34 14.05
N SER A 164 14.53 36.28 14.35
CA SER A 164 13.75 36.29 15.60
C SER A 164 12.96 34.99 15.85
N PHE A 165 12.39 34.40 14.80
CA PHE A 165 11.60 33.17 14.92
C PHE A 165 12.42 31.94 15.30
N THR A 166 13.74 31.90 15.05
CA THR A 166 14.56 30.71 15.37
C THR A 166 14.77 30.52 16.87
N HIS A 167 14.53 31.57 17.66
CA HIS A 167 14.59 31.53 19.13
C HIS A 167 13.28 31.08 19.78
N SER A 168 12.21 30.96 18.99
CA SER A 168 10.91 30.56 19.49
C SER A 168 10.90 29.07 19.89
N LYS A 169 10.08 28.73 20.89
CA LYS A 169 9.92 27.34 21.34
C LYS A 169 9.39 26.42 20.23
N TRP A 170 8.51 26.92 19.36
CA TRP A 170 7.96 26.12 18.27
C TRP A 170 9.04 25.76 17.24
N PHE A 171 9.97 26.68 16.94
CA PHE A 171 11.06 26.41 15.99
C PHE A 171 12.03 25.36 16.54
N GLN A 172 12.28 25.34 17.85
CA GLN A 172 13.12 24.31 18.48
C GLN A 172 12.53 22.89 18.31
N TRP A 173 11.20 22.76 18.25
CA TRP A 173 10.50 21.49 18.03
C TRP A 173 10.36 21.12 16.54
N LEU A 174 10.10 22.10 15.67
CA LEU A 174 9.74 21.86 14.26
C LEU A 174 10.90 22.10 13.28
N GLY A 175 11.80 23.02 13.62
CA GLY A 175 13.02 23.33 12.88
C GLY A 175 14.23 22.54 13.41
N SER A 176 15.41 23.06 13.14
CA SER A 176 16.68 22.47 13.57
C SER A 176 17.29 23.22 14.76
N GLY A 177 18.31 22.65 15.41
CA GLY A 177 18.93 23.20 16.62
C GLY A 177 18.77 22.29 17.83
N SER A 178 19.04 22.79 19.04
CA SER A 178 18.99 21.99 20.27
C SER A 178 17.58 21.49 20.54
N LEU A 179 17.39 20.17 20.49
CA LEU A 179 16.11 19.54 20.79
C LEU A 179 15.77 19.76 22.27
N PRO A 180 14.59 20.31 22.61
CA PRO A 180 14.23 20.66 23.98
C PRO A 180 13.74 19.44 24.79
N VAL A 181 14.57 18.40 24.87
CA VAL A 181 14.28 17.15 25.62
C VAL A 181 15.25 17.02 26.77
N SER A 182 14.73 16.87 27.99
CA SER A 182 15.52 16.80 29.23
C SER A 182 16.39 15.54 29.34
N ASN A 183 15.87 14.39 28.92
CA ASN A 183 16.60 13.11 28.93
C ASN A 183 16.64 12.49 27.52
N ALA A 184 17.54 13.02 26.69
CA ALA A 184 17.69 12.59 25.30
C ALA A 184 18.06 11.09 25.18
N LYS A 185 18.87 10.54 26.08
CA LYS A 185 19.29 9.12 26.03
C LYS A 185 18.08 8.19 26.16
N SER A 186 17.24 8.41 27.17
CA SER A 186 16.03 7.59 27.37
C SER A 186 15.03 7.78 26.24
N PHE A 187 14.85 9.02 25.75
CA PHE A 187 13.93 9.29 24.62
C PHE A 187 14.36 8.54 23.35
N VAL A 188 15.65 8.59 23.00
CA VAL A 188 16.21 7.87 21.85
C VAL A 188 16.05 6.36 22.05
N LEU A 189 16.41 5.83 23.22
CA LEU A 189 16.31 4.39 23.49
C LEU A 189 14.86 3.89 23.37
N VAL A 190 13.91 4.58 24.00
CA VAL A 190 12.49 4.20 23.95
C VAL A 190 11.97 4.24 22.51
N GLY A 191 12.25 5.32 21.77
CA GLY A 191 11.85 5.42 20.37
C GLY A 191 12.46 4.32 19.50
N SER A 192 13.75 4.03 19.66
CA SER A 192 14.43 2.94 18.95
C SER A 192 13.84 1.57 19.27
N VAL A 193 13.54 1.28 20.54
CA VAL A 193 12.91 0.00 20.95
C VAL A 193 11.51 -0.12 20.37
N ILE A 194 10.72 0.95 20.35
CA ILE A 194 9.37 0.95 19.75
C ILE A 194 9.45 0.70 18.25
N ILE A 195 10.34 1.39 17.53
CA ILE A 195 10.51 1.21 16.08
C ILE A 195 11.00 -0.21 15.78
N PHE A 196 11.95 -0.73 16.55
CA PHE A 196 12.41 -2.11 16.40
C PHE A 196 11.28 -3.13 16.67
N GLY A 197 10.48 -2.91 17.72
CA GLY A 197 9.29 -3.71 18.00
C GLY A 197 8.27 -3.67 16.86
N LEU A 198 8.02 -2.50 16.28
CA LEU A 198 7.17 -2.34 15.09
C LEU A 198 7.73 -3.13 13.90
N THR A 199 9.04 -3.07 13.65
CA THR A 199 9.72 -3.84 12.60
C THR A 199 9.52 -5.34 12.82
N LEU A 200 9.81 -5.87 14.00
CA LEU A 200 9.63 -7.29 14.30
C LEU A 200 8.16 -7.72 14.19
N TYR A 201 7.24 -6.93 14.75
CA TYR A 201 5.82 -7.22 14.70
C TYR A 201 5.29 -7.28 13.27
N THR A 202 5.61 -6.27 12.45
CA THR A 202 5.14 -6.23 11.06
C THR A 202 5.80 -7.30 10.20
N ASN A 203 7.07 -7.64 10.43
CA ASN A 203 7.73 -8.76 9.76
C ASN A 203 7.02 -10.09 10.07
N GLN A 204 6.68 -10.31 11.34
CA GLN A 204 5.94 -11.50 11.74
C GLN A 204 4.53 -11.52 11.17
N TYR A 205 3.80 -10.40 11.24
CA TYR A 205 2.42 -10.30 10.79
C TYR A 205 2.27 -10.49 9.27
N PHE A 206 3.17 -9.89 8.47
CA PHE A 206 3.06 -9.92 7.02
C PHE A 206 3.70 -11.16 6.37
N HIS A 207 4.82 -11.64 6.92
CA HIS A 207 5.67 -12.64 6.26
C HIS A 207 5.93 -13.89 7.12
N GLY A 208 5.58 -13.87 8.40
CA GLY A 208 6.01 -14.92 9.34
C GLY A 208 7.53 -14.93 9.55
N GLY A 209 8.18 -13.78 9.35
CA GLY A 209 9.64 -13.69 9.21
C GLY A 209 10.46 -13.73 10.50
N VAL A 210 9.84 -13.95 11.67
CA VAL A 210 10.56 -14.06 12.96
C VAL A 210 10.46 -15.48 13.51
N TRP A 211 9.26 -16.07 13.52
CA TRP A 211 9.02 -17.44 13.97
C TRP A 211 7.88 -18.12 13.20
N GLY A 212 7.90 -19.45 13.14
CA GLY A 212 6.89 -20.25 12.45
C GLY A 212 7.18 -20.38 10.95
N ASN A 213 6.12 -20.57 10.16
CA ASN A 213 6.26 -20.80 8.72
C ASN A 213 6.33 -19.47 7.96
N LEU A 214 7.44 -19.30 7.24
CA LEU A 214 7.63 -18.21 6.29
C LEU A 214 6.59 -18.32 5.17
N HIS A 215 5.97 -17.20 4.83
CA HIS A 215 5.00 -17.13 3.75
C HIS A 215 5.12 -15.81 3.00
N ASN A 216 4.74 -15.83 1.72
CA ASN A 216 4.69 -14.62 0.90
C ASN A 216 3.37 -14.59 0.12
N LYS A 217 2.44 -13.75 0.60
CA LYS A 217 1.11 -13.58 0.02
C LYS A 217 1.12 -12.83 -1.31
N SER A 218 2.27 -12.32 -1.76
CA SER A 218 2.38 -11.61 -3.04
C SER A 218 2.86 -12.49 -4.18
N VAL A 219 3.12 -13.78 -3.96
CA VAL A 219 3.62 -14.66 -5.03
C VAL A 219 2.49 -15.30 -5.81
N GLN A 220 1.66 -16.12 -5.16
CA GLN A 220 0.62 -16.90 -5.84
C GLN A 220 -0.74 -16.23 -5.75
N PRO A 221 -1.54 -16.21 -6.84
CA PRO A 221 -2.87 -15.65 -6.78
C PRO A 221 -3.75 -16.47 -5.83
N LYS A 222 -4.65 -15.79 -5.13
CA LYS A 222 -5.72 -16.41 -4.37
C LYS A 222 -7.01 -15.67 -4.60
N ILE A 223 -8.05 -16.41 -4.98
CA ILE A 223 -9.40 -15.88 -5.17
C ILE A 223 -10.31 -16.50 -4.12
N GLU A 224 -10.97 -15.62 -3.38
CA GLU A 224 -12.04 -15.99 -2.47
C GLU A 224 -13.38 -15.91 -3.19
N ILE A 225 -14.20 -16.95 -3.00
CA ILE A 225 -15.53 -17.07 -3.55
C ILE A 225 -16.52 -16.96 -2.39
N SER A 226 -17.46 -16.02 -2.49
CA SER A 226 -18.44 -15.73 -1.42
C SER A 226 -19.80 -15.32 -1.98
N ASN A 227 -20.76 -15.07 -1.08
CA ASN A 227 -22.08 -14.52 -1.40
C ASN A 227 -22.78 -15.21 -2.57
N PHE A 228 -22.87 -16.53 -2.48
CA PHE A 228 -23.55 -17.32 -3.49
C PHE A 228 -25.07 -17.11 -3.39
N ALA A 229 -25.69 -16.75 -4.51
CA ALA A 229 -27.12 -16.67 -4.68
C ALA A 229 -27.51 -17.43 -5.94
N HIS A 230 -28.64 -18.12 -5.87
CA HIS A 230 -29.17 -18.93 -6.96
C HIS A 230 -30.61 -18.50 -7.23
N SER A 231 -30.89 -18.14 -8.48
CA SER A 231 -32.23 -18.01 -9.03
C SER A 231 -32.50 -19.16 -9.98
N ASP A 232 -33.73 -19.26 -10.48
CA ASP A 232 -34.08 -20.33 -11.43
C ASP A 232 -33.27 -20.26 -12.71
N SER A 233 -32.87 -19.08 -13.19
CA SER A 233 -32.13 -18.91 -14.46
C SER A 233 -30.63 -18.70 -14.29
N ASP A 234 -30.18 -18.26 -13.11
CA ASP A 234 -28.84 -17.73 -12.95
C ASP A 234 -28.24 -18.08 -11.59
N ILE A 235 -26.92 -18.25 -11.60
CA ILE A 235 -26.09 -18.26 -10.40
C ILE A 235 -25.37 -16.92 -10.32
N GLN A 236 -25.38 -16.32 -9.13
CA GLN A 236 -24.55 -15.18 -8.80
C GLN A 236 -23.60 -15.55 -7.65
N PHE A 237 -22.34 -15.17 -7.78
CA PHE A 237 -21.36 -15.30 -6.71
C PHE A 237 -20.37 -14.16 -6.78
N GLN A 238 -19.73 -13.89 -5.66
CA GLN A 238 -18.72 -12.86 -5.55
C GLN A 238 -17.34 -13.48 -5.66
N VAL A 239 -16.47 -12.83 -6.43
CA VAL A 239 -15.04 -13.11 -6.46
C VAL A 239 -14.28 -11.96 -5.81
N TYR A 240 -13.27 -12.29 -5.02
CA TYR A 240 -12.35 -11.31 -4.44
C TYR A 240 -10.93 -11.85 -4.47
N ARG A 241 -10.02 -11.16 -5.17
CA ARG A 241 -8.62 -11.58 -5.21
C ARG A 241 -7.83 -11.00 -4.04
N THR A 242 -7.40 -11.84 -3.13
CA THR A 242 -6.75 -11.44 -1.87
C THR A 242 -5.23 -11.54 -1.88
N GLU A 243 -4.65 -12.35 -2.76
CA GLU A 243 -3.21 -12.63 -2.79
C GLU A 243 -2.66 -12.67 -4.24
N GLY A 244 -1.34 -12.69 -4.36
CA GLY A 244 -0.56 -12.78 -5.59
C GLY A 244 0.07 -11.46 -6.03
N ALA A 245 0.78 -11.50 -7.15
CA ALA A 245 1.55 -10.36 -7.63
C ALA A 245 0.67 -9.15 -7.99
N ASP A 246 1.14 -7.95 -7.65
CA ASP A 246 0.44 -6.68 -7.87
C ASP A 246 0.62 -6.14 -9.32
N VAL A 247 1.64 -6.63 -10.03
CA VAL A 247 1.93 -6.25 -11.43
C VAL A 247 1.11 -7.02 -12.47
N TYR A 248 0.43 -8.10 -12.08
CA TYR A 248 -0.26 -8.98 -13.02
C TYR A 248 -1.58 -9.54 -12.45
N GLY A 249 -2.50 -9.92 -13.34
CA GLY A 249 -3.81 -10.49 -12.97
C GLY A 249 -3.72 -11.97 -12.60
N SER A 250 -4.78 -12.49 -11.97
CA SER A 250 -5.16 -13.90 -12.21
C SER A 250 -5.91 -13.95 -13.54
N PHE A 251 -5.68 -15.01 -14.31
CA PHE A 251 -6.29 -15.24 -15.62
C PHE A 251 -7.13 -16.49 -15.53
N LEU A 252 -8.39 -16.27 -15.21
CA LEU A 252 -9.34 -17.34 -15.05
C LEU A 252 -9.72 -17.90 -16.42
N ILE A 253 -9.45 -19.19 -16.61
CA ILE A 253 -9.67 -19.92 -17.85
C ILE A 253 -10.84 -20.90 -17.75
N GLY A 254 -11.31 -21.20 -16.54
CA GLY A 254 -12.43 -22.10 -16.34
C GLY A 254 -13.29 -21.68 -15.16
N ILE A 255 -14.61 -21.80 -15.32
CA ILE A 255 -15.56 -21.82 -14.20
C ILE A 255 -16.38 -23.08 -14.33
N HIS A 256 -16.31 -23.95 -13.33
CA HIS A 256 -17.01 -25.22 -13.29
C HIS A 256 -18.07 -25.20 -12.19
N VAL A 257 -19.30 -25.51 -12.57
CA VAL A 257 -20.39 -25.81 -11.65
C VAL A 257 -20.47 -27.33 -11.54
N LEU A 258 -20.29 -27.85 -10.34
CA LEU A 258 -20.17 -29.29 -10.10
C LEU A 258 -21.31 -29.82 -9.22
N ASP A 259 -21.62 -31.10 -9.42
CA ASP A 259 -22.49 -31.87 -8.53
C ASP A 259 -21.75 -32.30 -7.23
N LYS A 260 -22.48 -33.01 -6.35
CA LYS A 260 -21.93 -33.60 -5.12
C LYS A 260 -20.84 -34.66 -5.33
N ASN A 261 -20.78 -35.27 -6.51
CA ASN A 261 -19.82 -36.32 -6.86
C ASN A 261 -18.59 -35.75 -7.58
N GLY A 262 -18.58 -34.45 -7.88
CA GLY A 262 -17.52 -33.77 -8.63
C GLY A 262 -17.69 -33.80 -10.15
N ASN A 263 -18.84 -34.25 -10.66
CA ASN A 263 -19.12 -34.20 -12.09
C ASN A 263 -19.45 -32.77 -12.52
N ILE A 264 -19.00 -32.39 -13.72
CA ILE A 264 -19.24 -31.07 -14.30
C ILE A 264 -20.68 -31.01 -14.80
N LEU A 265 -21.50 -30.18 -14.15
CA LEU A 265 -22.85 -29.83 -14.59
C LEU A 265 -22.81 -28.73 -15.64
N LYS A 266 -21.86 -27.79 -15.50
CA LYS A 266 -21.61 -26.73 -16.47
C LYS A 266 -20.16 -26.27 -16.41
N GLU A 267 -19.61 -25.95 -17.57
CA GLU A 267 -18.28 -25.37 -17.71
C GLU A 267 -18.35 -24.12 -18.59
N LEU A 268 -17.70 -23.05 -18.14
CA LEU A 268 -17.38 -21.88 -18.97
C LEU A 268 -15.94 -21.97 -19.42
N SER A 269 -15.75 -22.10 -20.72
CA SER A 269 -14.46 -22.16 -21.38
C SER A 269 -13.73 -20.80 -21.39
N PRO A 270 -12.41 -20.77 -21.66
CA PRO A 270 -11.66 -19.51 -21.76
C PRO A 270 -12.24 -18.57 -22.84
N THR A 271 -12.80 -19.14 -23.91
CA THR A 271 -13.45 -18.39 -25.00
C THR A 271 -14.76 -17.75 -24.59
N GLU A 272 -15.51 -18.35 -23.66
CA GLU A 272 -16.74 -17.77 -23.13
C GLU A 272 -16.42 -16.71 -22.08
N LEU A 273 -15.45 -16.98 -21.21
CA LEU A 273 -14.97 -16.04 -20.19
C LEU A 273 -14.39 -14.75 -20.79
N SER A 274 -13.67 -14.86 -21.92
CA SER A 274 -13.15 -13.69 -22.65
C SER A 274 -14.24 -12.87 -23.35
N LYS A 275 -15.46 -13.41 -23.47
CA LYS A 275 -16.62 -12.74 -24.08
C LYS A 275 -17.74 -12.44 -23.08
N LEU A 276 -17.50 -12.64 -21.78
CA LEU A 276 -18.50 -12.42 -20.75
C LEU A 276 -18.99 -10.96 -20.79
N SER A 277 -20.31 -10.76 -20.84
CA SER A 277 -20.88 -9.42 -20.94
C SER A 277 -20.56 -8.59 -19.69
N LYS A 278 -20.46 -7.27 -19.84
CA LYS A 278 -20.25 -6.36 -18.70
C LYS A 278 -21.44 -6.38 -17.73
N GLU A 279 -22.64 -6.71 -18.21
CA GLU A 279 -23.84 -6.83 -17.38
C GLU A 279 -23.75 -8.02 -16.42
N ASN A 280 -22.98 -9.05 -16.79
CA ASN A 280 -22.73 -10.22 -15.95
C ASN A 280 -21.61 -10.00 -14.93
N ILE A 281 -20.96 -8.82 -14.92
CA ILE A 281 -19.86 -8.49 -14.00
C ILE A 281 -20.15 -7.16 -13.32
N LYS A 282 -20.57 -7.21 -12.06
CA LYS A 282 -20.76 -6.03 -11.23
C LYS A 282 -19.54 -5.80 -10.35
N ASN A 283 -18.68 -4.86 -10.74
CA ASN A 283 -17.49 -4.50 -9.97
C ASN A 283 -17.85 -3.62 -8.75
N HIS A 284 -17.24 -3.92 -7.61
CA HIS A 284 -17.44 -3.17 -6.36
C HIS A 284 -16.35 -2.12 -6.11
N TYR A 285 -15.14 -2.35 -6.64
CA TYR A 285 -13.99 -1.49 -6.42
C TYR A 285 -13.44 -0.92 -7.74
N VAL A 286 -12.55 0.07 -7.64
CA VAL A 286 -11.91 0.73 -8.79
C VAL A 286 -11.12 -0.26 -9.67
N ALA A 287 -10.48 -1.28 -9.09
CA ALA A 287 -9.85 -2.34 -9.87
C ALA A 287 -10.92 -3.30 -10.40
N LYS A 288 -11.05 -3.36 -11.74
CA LYS A 288 -12.15 -4.05 -12.40
C LYS A 288 -11.77 -5.47 -12.81
N VAL A 289 -12.58 -6.45 -12.38
CA VAL A 289 -12.73 -7.74 -13.06
C VAL A 289 -13.31 -7.47 -14.44
N LYS A 290 -12.65 -8.01 -15.47
CA LYS A 290 -13.06 -7.76 -16.86
C LYS A 290 -12.64 -8.90 -17.78
N PRO A 291 -13.37 -9.11 -18.89
CA PRO A 291 -12.92 -10.01 -19.93
C PRO A 291 -11.60 -9.53 -20.52
N GLY A 292 -10.63 -10.42 -20.59
CA GLY A 292 -9.36 -10.27 -21.32
C GLY A 292 -9.47 -10.89 -22.72
N LYS A 293 -8.34 -10.96 -23.43
CA LYS A 293 -8.30 -11.51 -24.79
C LYS A 293 -8.60 -13.01 -24.84
N HIS A 294 -8.23 -13.74 -23.80
CA HIS A 294 -8.28 -15.21 -23.75
C HIS A 294 -8.79 -15.79 -22.42
N SER A 295 -9.22 -14.94 -21.49
CA SER A 295 -9.57 -15.32 -20.12
C SER A 295 -10.37 -14.21 -19.45
N LEU A 296 -10.91 -14.47 -18.26
CA LEU A 296 -11.41 -13.43 -17.37
C LEU A 296 -10.27 -12.94 -16.48
N VAL A 297 -9.96 -11.64 -16.52
CA VAL A 297 -8.86 -11.04 -15.75
C VAL A 297 -9.37 -10.55 -14.41
N ILE A 298 -8.74 -11.00 -13.33
CA ILE A 298 -9.04 -10.60 -11.95
C ILE A 298 -7.78 -9.93 -11.34
N PRO A 299 -7.69 -8.59 -11.36
CA PRO A 299 -6.59 -7.85 -10.75
C PRO A 299 -6.51 -8.03 -9.23
N LEU A 300 -5.37 -7.73 -8.63
CA LEU A 300 -5.19 -7.85 -7.19
C LEU A 300 -6.14 -6.90 -6.45
N GLY A 301 -6.79 -7.39 -5.39
CA GLY A 301 -7.80 -6.64 -4.65
C GLY A 301 -9.09 -6.37 -5.43
N ALA A 302 -9.23 -6.81 -6.68
CA ALA A 302 -10.47 -6.63 -7.42
C ALA A 302 -11.59 -7.49 -6.81
N LYS A 303 -12.78 -6.89 -6.69
CA LYS A 303 -13.97 -7.54 -6.15
C LYS A 303 -15.15 -7.31 -7.07
N ALA A 304 -15.83 -8.39 -7.46
CA ALA A 304 -16.97 -8.32 -8.36
C ALA A 304 -17.98 -9.42 -8.08
N ASP A 305 -19.25 -9.13 -8.35
CA ASP A 305 -20.26 -10.16 -8.50
C ASP A 305 -20.26 -10.64 -9.94
N ILE A 306 -20.17 -11.96 -10.13
CA ILE A 306 -20.23 -12.63 -11.42
C ILE A 306 -21.57 -13.35 -11.51
N LYS A 307 -22.27 -13.14 -12.62
CA LYS A 307 -23.52 -13.80 -12.95
C LYS A 307 -23.30 -14.79 -14.09
N ILE A 308 -23.75 -16.03 -13.89
CA ILE A 308 -23.68 -17.11 -14.87
C ILE A 308 -25.09 -17.62 -15.12
N ASN A 309 -25.50 -17.67 -16.39
CA ASN A 309 -26.74 -18.31 -16.78
C ASN A 309 -26.61 -19.83 -16.63
N ILE A 310 -27.66 -20.48 -16.13
CA ILE A 310 -27.69 -21.93 -15.86
C ILE A 310 -28.93 -22.61 -16.45
N ASP A 311 -29.57 -22.02 -17.46
CA ASP A 311 -30.79 -22.59 -18.05
C ASP A 311 -30.57 -23.93 -18.74
N ASP A 312 -29.35 -24.17 -19.19
CA ASP A 312 -28.85 -25.43 -19.76
C ASP A 312 -28.64 -26.54 -18.72
N ILE A 313 -28.62 -26.23 -17.42
CA ILE A 313 -28.48 -27.23 -16.36
C ILE A 313 -29.86 -27.86 -16.08
N ILE A 314 -30.01 -29.15 -16.40
CA ILE A 314 -31.27 -29.89 -16.23
C ILE A 314 -31.60 -30.09 -14.74
N GLN A 315 -30.62 -30.49 -13.93
CA GLN A 315 -30.81 -30.77 -12.50
C GLN A 315 -30.15 -29.70 -11.62
N LYS A 316 -30.78 -28.52 -11.56
CA LYS A 316 -30.28 -27.37 -10.77
C LYS A 316 -30.19 -27.68 -9.27
N SER A 317 -30.99 -28.63 -8.77
CA SER A 317 -30.93 -29.11 -7.37
C SER A 317 -29.62 -29.80 -7.01
N GLU A 318 -28.86 -30.31 -8.00
CA GLU A 318 -27.60 -31.01 -7.80
C GLU A 318 -26.39 -30.09 -7.70
N ILE A 319 -26.55 -28.79 -7.98
CA ILE A 319 -25.49 -27.79 -7.85
C ILE A 319 -24.99 -27.80 -6.40
N HIS A 320 -23.72 -28.18 -6.23
CA HIS A 320 -23.11 -28.32 -4.91
C HIS A 320 -21.84 -27.51 -4.77
N THR A 321 -21.03 -27.43 -5.82
CA THR A 321 -19.70 -26.84 -5.75
C THR A 321 -19.43 -25.90 -6.92
N LEU A 322 -18.83 -24.76 -6.64
CA LEU A 322 -18.27 -23.87 -7.65
C LEU A 322 -16.74 -23.99 -7.63
N LYS A 323 -16.15 -24.20 -8.80
CA LYS A 323 -14.70 -24.27 -8.98
C LYS A 323 -14.24 -23.26 -10.02
N LEU A 324 -13.20 -22.51 -9.67
CA LEU A 324 -12.53 -21.53 -10.52
C LEU A 324 -11.14 -22.04 -10.87
N VAL A 325 -10.76 -21.99 -12.15
CA VAL A 325 -9.48 -22.50 -12.65
C VAL A 325 -8.66 -21.38 -13.29
N ASP A 326 -7.46 -21.14 -12.76
CA ASP A 326 -6.50 -20.18 -13.31
C ASP A 326 -5.60 -20.82 -14.38
N ILE A 327 -5.05 -20.00 -15.28
CA ILE A 327 -4.10 -20.45 -16.31
C ILE A 327 -2.88 -21.19 -15.75
N SER A 328 -2.48 -20.90 -14.51
CA SER A 328 -1.40 -21.60 -13.80
C SER A 328 -1.77 -23.01 -13.33
N GLY A 329 -3.04 -23.41 -13.45
CA GLY A 329 -3.57 -24.68 -12.95
C GLY A 329 -4.03 -24.63 -11.49
N ILE A 330 -3.95 -23.48 -10.83
CA ILE A 330 -4.51 -23.30 -9.48
C ILE A 330 -6.03 -23.37 -9.56
N GLU A 331 -6.63 -24.12 -8.63
CA GLU A 331 -8.08 -24.25 -8.50
C GLU A 331 -8.55 -23.62 -7.18
N TRP A 332 -9.61 -22.82 -7.23
CA TRP A 332 -10.31 -22.31 -6.05
C TRP A 332 -11.72 -22.88 -6.00
N VAL A 333 -12.06 -23.53 -4.89
CA VAL A 333 -13.30 -24.29 -4.73
C VAL A 333 -14.13 -23.72 -3.61
N LYS A 334 -15.45 -23.63 -3.82
CA LYS A 334 -16.41 -23.22 -2.80
C LYS A 334 -17.63 -24.14 -2.81
N ASN A 335 -17.91 -24.73 -1.67
CA ASN A 335 -19.14 -25.47 -1.43
C ASN A 335 -20.29 -24.48 -1.23
N ILE A 336 -21.39 -24.74 -1.93
CA ILE A 336 -22.59 -23.91 -2.00
C ILE A 336 -23.63 -24.37 -0.98
N ARG A 337 -23.62 -25.67 -0.65
CA ARG A 337 -24.51 -26.32 0.31
C ARG A 337 -23.75 -27.12 1.34
#